data_AF-A0A1B6HMS9-F1
#
_entry.id   AF-A0A1B6HMS9-F1
#
_cell.length_a   1.000
_cell.length_b   1.000
_cell.length_c   1.000
_cell.angle_alpha   90.00
_cell.angle_beta   90.00
_cell.angle_gamma   90.00
#
_symmetry.space_group_name_H-M   'P 1'
#
loop_
_entity.id
_entity.type
_entity.pdbx_description
1 polymer ?
#
loop_
_entity_poly.entity_id
_entity_poly.type
_entity_poly.pdbx_seq_one_letter_code
_entity_poly.pdbx_strand_id
1 'polypeptide(L)'
;ENTQLAVEIFFLMSGILVTYGFLQYMKKGHKFNLLYFYLHRYCRLTPALAVMVLLYATIAVRFSDGPMWLKFYDMVNSCCYYNWWATLLYINNYYDPYNMCVTQSWYLSSDFQLYMFSPVLLIPLHKRPKLGLTLAAVLVVTTTAGSLWNAFANDLRGGGAFTFDRGFDDILSKDYIVTHWRAYSFIMGMILGYVLFKIKQG
;
A
#
# COMPACT_ATOMS: atom_id res chain seq x y z
N GLU A 1 -3.49 6.45 16.86
CA GLU A 1 -3.73 5.00 17.03
C GLU A 1 -4.76 4.46 16.04
N ASN A 2 -5.98 4.99 15.95
CA ASN A 2 -7.03 4.47 15.05
C ASN A 2 -6.70 4.44 13.54
N THR A 3 -5.86 5.35 13.04
CA THR A 3 -5.51 5.45 11.61
C THR A 3 -4.60 4.31 11.13
N GLN A 4 -3.77 3.74 12.01
CA GLN A 4 -2.87 2.65 11.66
C GLN A 4 -3.64 1.35 11.43
N LEU A 5 -4.57 1.06 12.33
CA LEU A 5 -5.48 -0.09 12.25
C LEU A 5 -6.34 -0.04 10.98
N ALA A 6 -6.84 1.14 10.62
CA ALA A 6 -7.65 1.31 9.41
C ALA A 6 -6.90 0.89 8.13
N VAL A 7 -5.60 1.21 8.03
CA VAL A 7 -4.78 0.82 6.88
C VAL A 7 -4.50 -0.68 6.87
N GLU A 8 -4.28 -1.30 8.04
CA GLU A 8 -4.09 -2.76 8.12
C GLU A 8 -5.34 -3.53 7.72
N ILE A 9 -6.51 -3.07 8.17
CA ILE A 9 -7.80 -3.65 7.74
C ILE A 9 -7.97 -3.48 6.23
N PHE A 10 -7.64 -2.31 5.68
CA PHE A 10 -7.69 -2.08 4.24
C PHE A 10 -6.80 -3.07 3.46
N PHE A 11 -5.55 -3.27 3.88
CA PHE A 11 -4.65 -4.23 3.25
C PHE A 11 -5.14 -5.67 3.37
N LEU A 12 -5.68 -6.04 4.53
CA LEU A 12 -6.27 -7.36 4.74
C LEU A 12 -7.46 -7.59 3.79
N MET A 13 -8.36 -6.62 3.68
CA MET A 13 -9.50 -6.69 2.75
C MET A 13 -9.07 -6.73 1.28
N SER A 14 -8.04 -5.96 0.91
CA SER A 14 -7.45 -5.97 -0.43
C SER A 14 -6.90 -7.36 -0.78
N GLY A 15 -6.15 -8.00 0.14
CA GLY A 15 -5.61 -9.35 -0.03
C GLY A 15 -6.69 -10.43 -0.18
N ILE A 16 -7.77 -10.35 0.63
CA ILE A 16 -8.93 -11.24 0.54
C ILE A 16 -9.57 -11.14 -0.84
N LEU A 17 -9.89 -9.91 -1.28
CA LEU A 17 -10.61 -9.67 -2.52
C LEU A 17 -9.81 -10.10 -3.74
N VAL A 18 -8.51 -9.80 -3.76
CA VAL A 18 -7.60 -10.18 -4.83
C VAL A 18 -7.52 -11.70 -4.96
N THR A 19 -7.37 -12.41 -3.84
CA THR A 19 -7.23 -13.87 -3.85
C THR A 19 -8.53 -14.57 -4.20
N TYR A 20 -9.63 -14.20 -3.55
CA TYR A 20 -10.94 -14.78 -3.82
C TYR A 20 -11.38 -14.52 -5.27
N GLY A 21 -11.20 -13.28 -5.76
CA GLY A 21 -11.53 -12.91 -7.14
C GLY A 21 -10.68 -13.65 -8.17
N PHE A 22 -9.37 -13.76 -7.94
CA PHE A 22 -8.47 -14.52 -8.81
C PHE A 22 -8.83 -16.00 -8.87
N LEU A 23 -9.04 -16.66 -7.73
CA LEU A 23 -9.40 -18.08 -7.69
C LEU A 23 -10.75 -18.34 -8.36
N GLN A 24 -11.72 -17.45 -8.20
CA GLN A 24 -13.01 -17.54 -8.90
C GLN A 24 -12.86 -17.35 -10.42
N TYR A 25 -12.02 -16.41 -10.85
CA TYR A 25 -11.72 -16.17 -12.26
C TYR A 25 -11.05 -17.40 -12.90
N MET A 26 -10.08 -18.01 -12.21
CA MET A 26 -9.42 -19.23 -12.66
C MET A 26 -10.37 -20.43 -12.68
N LYS A 27 -11.29 -20.56 -11.72
CA LYS A 27 -12.30 -21.63 -11.70
C LYS A 27 -13.21 -21.59 -12.93
N LYS A 28 -13.52 -20.40 -13.44
CA LYS A 28 -14.31 -20.21 -14.67
C LYS A 28 -13.56 -20.62 -15.95
N GLY A 29 -12.30 -21.07 -15.85
CA GLY A 29 -11.50 -21.53 -16.99
C GLY A 29 -10.85 -20.41 -17.81
N HIS A 30 -10.85 -19.17 -17.31
CA HIS A 30 -10.20 -18.07 -18.01
C HIS A 30 -8.67 -18.19 -17.94
N LYS A 31 -7.98 -17.75 -19.00
CA LYS A 31 -6.52 -17.66 -19.04
C LYS A 31 -6.05 -16.44 -18.25
N PHE A 32 -5.11 -16.63 -17.34
CA PHE A 32 -4.52 -15.52 -16.59
C PHE A 32 -3.53 -14.74 -17.46
N ASN A 33 -3.84 -13.48 -17.74
CA ASN A 33 -2.93 -12.54 -18.37
C ASN A 33 -2.45 -11.52 -17.33
N LEU A 34 -1.15 -11.57 -17.03
CA LEU A 34 -0.51 -10.72 -16.03
C LEU A 34 -0.59 -9.22 -16.39
N LEU A 35 -0.41 -8.89 -17.67
CA LEU A 35 -0.45 -7.51 -18.13
C LEU A 35 -1.85 -6.92 -17.99
N TYR A 36 -2.88 -7.69 -18.39
CA TYR A 36 -4.27 -7.27 -18.24
C TYR A 36 -4.65 -7.08 -16.76
N PHE A 37 -4.18 -7.96 -15.88
CA PHE A 37 -4.40 -7.86 -14.44
C PHE A 37 -3.89 -6.53 -13.87
N TYR A 38 -2.66 -6.14 -14.20
CA TYR A 38 -2.10 -4.85 -13.73
C TYR A 38 -2.74 -3.64 -14.39
N LEU A 39 -2.92 -3.65 -15.72
CA LEU A 39 -3.51 -2.53 -16.45
C LEU A 39 -4.95 -2.24 -16.01
N HIS A 40 -5.76 -3.29 -15.79
CA HIS A 40 -7.14 -3.12 -15.35
C HIS A 40 -7.23 -2.40 -13.99
N ARG A 41 -6.35 -2.75 -13.04
CA ARG A 41 -6.29 -2.06 -11.75
C ARG A 41 -5.75 -0.64 -11.89
N TYR A 42 -4.69 -0.44 -12.68
CA TYR A 42 -4.10 0.87 -12.92
C TYR A 42 -5.12 1.85 -13.53
N CYS A 43 -5.81 1.47 -14.61
CA CYS A 43 -6.83 2.30 -15.26
C CYS A 43 -8.02 2.62 -14.35
N ARG A 44 -8.30 1.79 -13.33
CA ARG A 44 -9.37 2.03 -12.36
C ARG A 44 -8.98 3.05 -11.28
N LEU A 45 -7.74 3.00 -10.77
CA LEU A 45 -7.29 3.80 -9.62
C LEU A 45 -6.63 5.12 -10.04
N THR A 46 -5.83 5.09 -11.10
CA THR A 46 -5.02 6.24 -11.54
C THR A 46 -5.84 7.47 -11.92
N PRO A 47 -7.04 7.38 -12.54
CA PRO A 47 -7.83 8.59 -12.84
C PRO A 47 -8.20 9.39 -11.59
N ALA A 48 -8.62 8.70 -10.52
CA ALA A 48 -8.97 9.35 -9.26
C ALA A 48 -7.73 9.97 -8.59
N LEU A 49 -6.60 9.26 -8.60
CA LEU A 49 -5.34 9.78 -8.07
C LEU A 49 -4.83 10.99 -8.86
N ALA A 50 -4.95 10.96 -10.19
CA ALA A 50 -4.55 12.06 -11.06
C ALA A 50 -5.39 13.31 -10.80
N VAL A 51 -6.71 13.16 -10.60
CA VAL A 51 -7.55 14.27 -10.15
C VAL A 51 -7.01 14.82 -8.83
N MET A 52 -6.76 13.97 -7.82
CA MET A 52 -6.23 14.44 -6.53
C MET A 52 -4.90 15.19 -6.66
N VAL A 53 -3.96 14.70 -7.46
CA VAL A 53 -2.69 15.38 -7.75
C VAL A 53 -2.95 16.75 -8.38
N LEU A 54 -3.86 16.85 -9.36
CA LEU A 54 -4.24 18.12 -9.97
C LEU A 54 -4.88 19.07 -8.96
N LEU A 55 -5.77 18.58 -8.07
CA LEU A 55 -6.37 19.42 -7.03
C LEU A 55 -5.31 19.95 -6.06
N TYR A 56 -4.34 19.12 -5.66
CA TYR A 56 -3.23 19.56 -4.80
C TYR A 56 -2.35 20.60 -5.50
N ALA A 57 -2.13 20.45 -6.81
CA ALA A 57 -1.36 21.41 -7.60
C ALA A 57 -2.12 22.72 -7.92
N THR A 58 -3.46 22.73 -7.90
CA THR A 58 -4.26 23.89 -8.39
C THR A 58 -5.21 24.50 -7.37
N ILE A 59 -5.92 23.69 -6.57
CA ILE A 59 -7.00 24.12 -5.68
C ILE A 59 -6.50 24.57 -4.32
N ALA A 60 -5.31 24.13 -3.89
CA ALA A 60 -4.70 24.60 -2.65
C ALA A 60 -4.55 26.14 -2.62
N VAL A 61 -4.45 26.82 -3.76
CA VAL A 61 -4.36 28.30 -3.84
C VAL A 61 -5.62 29.01 -3.34
N ARG A 62 -6.81 28.42 -3.50
CA ARG A 62 -8.09 29.16 -3.41
C ARG A 62 -8.93 28.87 -2.17
N PHE A 63 -8.46 27.99 -1.28
CA PHE A 63 -9.28 27.48 -0.18
C PHE A 63 -9.21 28.33 1.09
N SER A 64 -8.14 29.11 1.30
CA SER A 64 -7.97 29.89 2.53
C SER A 64 -7.01 31.07 2.35
N ASP A 65 -7.38 32.25 2.84
CA ASP A 65 -6.53 33.45 2.83
C ASP A 65 -5.85 33.66 4.20
N GLY A 66 -5.21 32.61 4.73
CA GLY A 66 -4.51 32.64 6.01
C GLY A 66 -3.00 32.91 5.86
N PRO A 67 -2.35 33.66 6.77
CA PRO A 67 -0.89 33.90 6.71
C PRO A 67 -0.06 32.62 6.88
N MET A 68 -0.59 31.59 7.56
CA MET A 68 0.02 30.25 7.59
C MET A 68 -0.25 29.43 6.32
N TRP A 69 -1.35 29.71 5.63
CA TRP A 69 -1.76 28.96 4.43
C TRP A 69 -0.80 29.19 3.27
N LEU A 70 -0.32 30.43 3.07
CA LEU A 70 0.68 30.76 2.05
C LEU A 70 1.96 29.92 2.20
N LYS A 71 2.49 29.79 3.42
CA LYS A 71 3.69 28.98 3.68
C LYS A 71 3.44 27.49 3.44
N PHE A 72 2.29 26.97 3.87
CA PHE A 72 1.91 25.58 3.64
C PHE A 72 1.72 25.29 2.15
N TYR A 73 1.09 26.22 1.42
CA TYR A 73 0.90 26.15 -0.01
C TYR A 73 2.24 26.10 -0.76
N ASP A 74 3.16 27.02 -0.48
CA ASP A 74 4.46 27.06 -1.16
C ASP A 74 5.23 25.75 -0.98
N MET A 75 5.14 25.16 0.22
CA MET A 75 5.72 23.84 0.50
C MET A 75 5.04 22.73 -0.32
N VAL A 76 3.72 22.60 -0.26
CA VAL A 76 2.97 21.54 -0.97
C VAL A 76 3.09 21.68 -2.48
N ASN A 77 3.00 22.89 -3.01
CA ASN A 77 3.13 23.16 -4.44
C ASN A 77 4.54 22.82 -4.94
N SER A 78 5.58 23.17 -4.19
CA SER A 78 6.95 22.79 -4.51
C SER A 78 7.13 21.28 -4.52
N CYS A 79 6.67 20.58 -3.47
CA CYS A 79 6.71 19.11 -3.42
C CYS A 79 5.95 18.48 -4.60
N CYS A 80 4.78 19.00 -4.93
CA CYS A 80 4.00 18.44 -6.02
C CYS A 80 4.62 18.71 -7.40
N TYR A 81 5.19 19.89 -7.63
CA TYR A 81 5.87 20.24 -8.88
C TYR A 81 6.99 19.26 -9.23
N TYR A 82 7.76 18.80 -8.23
CA TYR A 82 8.85 17.85 -8.44
C TYR A 82 8.41 16.38 -8.39
N ASN A 83 7.45 16.02 -7.53
CA ASN A 83 7.14 14.62 -7.18
C ASN A 83 5.74 14.13 -7.60
N TRP A 84 5.00 14.88 -8.44
CA TRP A 84 3.69 14.46 -8.96
C TRP A 84 3.77 13.13 -9.73
N TRP A 85 4.81 12.94 -10.55
CA TRP A 85 4.99 11.75 -11.39
C TRP A 85 5.25 10.50 -10.54
N ALA A 86 6.02 10.63 -9.46
CA ALA A 86 6.30 9.54 -8.53
C ALA A 86 5.02 9.09 -7.81
N THR A 87 4.09 10.01 -7.56
CA THR A 87 2.76 9.71 -7.00
C THR A 87 1.91 8.92 -8.00
N LEU A 88 1.87 9.33 -9.28
CA LEU A 88 1.11 8.62 -10.33
C LEU A 88 1.67 7.22 -10.66
N LEU A 89 2.98 7.05 -10.55
CA LEU A 89 3.65 5.76 -10.71
C LEU A 89 3.57 4.87 -9.46
N TYR A 90 2.94 5.33 -8.37
CA TYR A 90 2.85 4.59 -7.11
C TYR A 90 4.22 4.23 -6.50
N ILE A 91 5.22 5.10 -6.62
CA ILE A 91 6.58 4.90 -6.07
C ILE A 91 7.01 5.98 -5.08
N ASN A 92 6.14 6.96 -4.82
CA ASN A 92 6.39 8.08 -3.92
C ASN A 92 6.80 7.66 -2.50
N ASN A 93 6.37 6.48 -2.04
CA ASN A 93 6.75 5.93 -0.75
C ASN A 93 8.21 5.47 -0.64
N TYR A 94 8.87 5.19 -1.77
CA TYR A 94 10.29 4.80 -1.80
C TYR A 94 11.19 5.89 -2.38
N TYR A 95 10.70 6.67 -3.34
CA TYR A 95 11.50 7.68 -4.03
C TYR A 95 11.82 8.88 -3.14
N ASP A 96 10.80 9.52 -2.58
CA ASP A 96 10.94 10.67 -1.69
C ASP A 96 9.79 10.66 -0.68
N PRO A 97 9.94 9.92 0.44
CA PRO A 97 8.87 9.78 1.42
C PRO A 97 8.62 11.07 2.22
N TYR A 98 9.58 12.00 2.24
CA TYR A 98 9.46 13.26 2.98
C TYR A 98 8.78 14.36 2.16
N ASN A 99 8.93 14.37 0.83
CA ASN A 99 8.36 15.40 -0.05
C ASN A 99 7.31 14.85 -1.03
N MET A 100 6.31 14.11 -0.54
CA MET A 100 5.24 13.60 -1.41
C MET A 100 4.29 14.72 -1.88
N CYS A 101 3.83 14.67 -3.15
CA CYS A 101 2.78 15.58 -3.64
C CYS A 101 1.48 15.44 -2.83
N VAL A 102 1.00 14.20 -2.71
CA VAL A 102 -0.18 13.85 -1.91
C VAL A 102 0.30 12.93 -0.80
N THR A 103 0.54 13.45 0.40
CA THR A 103 1.06 12.66 1.52
C THR A 103 0.22 11.40 1.75
N GLN A 104 -1.12 11.52 1.73
CA GLN A 104 -2.01 10.38 1.97
C GLN A 104 -1.91 9.26 0.91
N SER A 105 -1.28 9.50 -0.25
CA SER A 105 -1.18 8.49 -1.31
C SER A 105 -0.23 7.32 -0.96
N TRP A 106 0.59 7.43 0.11
CA TRP A 106 1.57 6.40 0.47
C TRP A 106 0.95 4.99 0.66
N TYR A 107 -0.24 4.89 1.25
CA TYR A 107 -0.91 3.60 1.48
C TYR A 107 -1.46 3.04 0.17
N LEU A 108 -1.90 3.90 -0.74
CA LEU A 108 -2.39 3.52 -2.06
C LEU A 108 -1.23 2.98 -2.91
N SER A 109 -0.06 3.60 -2.83
CA SER A 109 1.16 3.13 -3.48
C SER A 109 1.62 1.80 -2.94
N SER A 110 1.60 1.63 -1.61
CA SER A 110 1.88 0.36 -0.96
C SER A 110 0.91 -0.76 -1.41
N ASP A 111 -0.38 -0.47 -1.50
CA ASP A 111 -1.39 -1.43 -1.96
C ASP A 111 -1.19 -1.83 -3.44
N PHE A 112 -0.86 -0.87 -4.32
CA PHE A 112 -0.55 -1.17 -5.72
C PHE A 112 0.70 -2.05 -5.86
N GLN A 113 1.74 -1.79 -5.05
CA GLN A 113 2.95 -2.60 -5.01
C GLN A 113 2.67 -4.02 -4.50
N LEU A 114 1.93 -4.16 -3.40
CA LEU A 114 1.51 -5.48 -2.89
C LEU A 114 0.68 -6.24 -3.91
N TYR A 115 -0.19 -5.55 -4.64
CA TYR A 115 -0.92 -6.14 -5.74
C TYR A 115 -0.03 -6.60 -6.89
N MET A 116 0.98 -5.80 -7.26
CA MET A 116 2.00 -6.18 -8.25
C MET A 116 2.77 -7.43 -7.81
N PHE A 117 3.04 -7.60 -6.51
CA PHE A 117 3.68 -8.81 -5.98
C PHE A 117 2.72 -10.00 -5.82
N SER A 118 1.40 -9.77 -5.76
CA SER A 118 0.41 -10.82 -5.47
C SER A 118 0.46 -12.06 -6.39
N PRO A 119 0.77 -11.98 -7.70
CA PRO A 119 0.81 -13.16 -8.56
C PRO A 119 1.85 -14.20 -8.15
N VAL A 120 2.93 -13.78 -7.49
CA VAL A 120 3.96 -14.67 -6.93
C VAL A 120 3.35 -15.64 -5.91
N LEU A 121 2.31 -15.22 -5.19
CA LEU A 121 1.59 -16.07 -4.24
C LEU A 121 0.33 -16.70 -4.86
N LEU A 122 -0.41 -15.97 -5.69
CA LEU A 122 -1.65 -16.46 -6.32
C LEU A 122 -1.42 -17.66 -7.25
N ILE A 123 -0.34 -17.65 -8.05
CA ILE A 123 -0.06 -18.73 -9.01
C ILE A 123 0.25 -20.05 -8.27
N PRO A 124 1.16 -20.11 -7.29
CA PRO A 124 1.35 -21.30 -6.46
C PRO A 124 0.09 -21.70 -5.71
N LEU A 125 -0.67 -20.75 -5.16
CA LEU A 125 -1.88 -21.03 -4.38
C LEU A 125 -2.97 -21.71 -5.22
N HIS A 126 -3.08 -21.36 -6.50
CA HIS A 126 -3.97 -22.02 -7.45
C HIS A 126 -3.47 -23.40 -7.89
N LYS A 127 -2.18 -23.54 -8.26
CA LYS A 127 -1.63 -24.79 -8.81
C LYS A 127 -1.29 -25.83 -7.75
N ARG A 128 -0.70 -25.41 -6.63
CA ARG A 128 -0.21 -26.25 -5.53
C ARG A 128 -0.52 -25.56 -4.19
N PRO A 129 -1.75 -25.70 -3.67
CA PRO A 129 -2.21 -24.89 -2.54
C PRO A 129 -1.35 -25.05 -1.29
N LYS A 130 -0.83 -26.27 -1.02
CA LYS A 130 0.10 -26.51 0.10
C LYS A 130 1.37 -25.66 -0.02
N LEU A 131 1.97 -25.58 -1.22
CA LEU A 131 3.15 -24.76 -1.49
C LEU A 131 2.83 -23.27 -1.36
N GLY A 132 1.70 -22.82 -1.91
CA GLY A 132 1.26 -21.42 -1.80
C GLY A 132 1.04 -20.99 -0.34
N LEU A 133 0.40 -21.84 0.47
CA LEU A 133 0.20 -21.61 1.89
C LEU A 133 1.52 -21.59 2.67
N THR A 134 2.46 -22.51 2.40
CA THR A 134 3.77 -22.49 3.04
C THR A 134 4.57 -21.24 2.67
N LEU A 135 4.54 -20.82 1.40
CA LEU A 135 5.20 -19.59 0.97
C LEU A 135 4.59 -18.35 1.63
N ALA A 136 3.26 -18.28 1.70
CA ALA A 136 2.57 -17.19 2.39
C ALA A 136 2.94 -17.15 3.89
N ALA A 137 2.96 -18.30 4.57
CA ALA A 137 3.35 -18.39 5.98
C ALA A 137 4.80 -17.95 6.21
N VAL A 138 5.74 -18.42 5.38
CA VAL A 138 7.15 -18.00 5.44
C VAL A 138 7.26 -16.49 5.25
N LEU A 139 6.59 -15.92 4.24
CA LEU A 139 6.64 -14.48 3.98
C LEU A 139 6.06 -13.64 5.13
N VAL A 140 4.98 -14.10 5.76
CA VAL A 140 4.44 -13.45 6.98
C VAL A 140 5.50 -13.45 8.08
N VAL A 141 6.10 -14.60 8.38
CA VAL A 141 7.13 -14.69 9.42
C VAL A 141 8.33 -13.81 9.11
N THR A 142 8.81 -13.80 7.86
CA THR A 142 9.98 -12.98 7.48
C THR A 142 9.69 -11.50 7.53
N THR A 143 8.49 -11.07 7.15
CA THR A 143 8.11 -9.64 7.16
C THR A 143 7.91 -9.14 8.59
N THR A 144 7.30 -9.94 9.46
CA THR A 144 7.17 -9.63 10.90
C THR A 144 8.51 -9.67 11.62
N ALA A 145 9.36 -10.68 11.35
CA ALA A 145 10.67 -10.77 12.00
C ALA A 145 11.58 -9.60 11.57
N GLY A 146 11.54 -9.23 10.30
CA GLY A 146 12.33 -8.11 9.82
C GLY A 146 11.79 -6.75 10.31
N SER A 147 10.47 -6.58 10.48
CA SER A 147 9.94 -5.33 11.05
C SER A 147 10.32 -5.19 12.52
N LEU A 148 10.28 -6.29 13.29
CA LEU A 148 10.82 -6.33 14.65
C LEU A 148 12.32 -5.99 14.66
N TRP A 149 13.11 -6.60 13.79
CA TRP A 149 14.53 -6.30 13.67
C TRP A 149 14.77 -4.82 13.35
N ASN A 150 14.03 -4.24 12.40
CA ASN A 150 14.12 -2.83 12.03
C ASN A 150 13.79 -1.92 13.22
N ALA A 151 12.77 -2.27 14.00
CA ALA A 151 12.39 -1.54 15.21
C ALA A 151 13.50 -1.58 16.28
N PHE A 152 14.11 -2.74 16.51
CA PHE A 152 15.21 -2.89 17.46
C PHE A 152 16.50 -2.22 17.00
N ALA A 153 16.84 -2.31 15.71
CA ALA A 153 18.09 -1.76 15.17
C ALA A 153 18.10 -0.23 15.13
N ASN A 154 16.94 0.40 15.01
CA ASN A 154 16.80 1.85 14.89
C ASN A 154 16.23 2.50 16.17
N ASP A 155 16.15 1.77 17.29
CA ASP A 155 15.56 2.24 18.57
C ASP A 155 14.20 2.95 18.39
N LEU A 156 13.36 2.44 17.49
CA LEU A 156 12.09 3.08 17.15
C LEU A 156 11.11 2.88 18.31
N ARG A 157 10.59 3.98 18.86
CA ARG A 157 9.57 3.93 19.93
C ARG A 157 8.27 3.36 19.36
N GLY A 158 7.80 2.25 19.93
CA GLY A 158 6.50 1.67 19.59
C GLY A 158 5.36 2.62 19.98
N GLY A 159 4.50 2.96 19.02
CA GLY A 159 3.35 3.84 19.23
C GLY A 159 3.68 5.33 19.06
N GLY A 160 3.78 5.79 17.81
CA GLY A 160 3.89 7.22 17.50
C GLY A 160 2.52 7.90 17.53
N ALA A 161 2.22 8.63 18.59
CA ALA A 161 1.27 9.74 18.49
C ALA A 161 1.77 10.71 17.41
N PHE A 162 0.87 11.25 16.56
CA PHE A 162 1.22 12.27 15.57
C PHE A 162 1.85 13.47 16.28
N THR A 163 3.18 13.53 16.28
CA THR A 163 3.97 14.58 16.90
C THR A 163 4.85 15.18 15.80
N PHE A 164 4.89 16.51 15.69
CA PHE A 164 5.74 17.20 14.71
C PHE A 164 7.19 17.24 15.19
N ASP A 165 7.82 16.08 15.36
CA ASP A 165 9.22 15.96 15.75
C ASP A 165 10.00 15.18 14.68
N ARG A 166 11.30 15.48 14.49
CA ARG A 166 12.15 14.80 13.49
C ARG A 166 12.24 13.29 13.72
N GLY A 167 12.13 12.84 14.97
CA GLY A 167 12.04 11.41 15.28
C GLY A 167 10.80 10.74 14.70
N PHE A 168 9.68 11.46 14.60
CA PHE A 168 8.43 10.96 14.01
C PHE A 168 8.51 10.86 12.48
N ASP A 169 9.14 11.83 11.82
CA ASP A 169 9.35 11.77 10.36
C ASP A 169 10.26 10.59 9.97
N ASP A 170 11.24 10.26 10.80
CA ASP A 170 12.09 9.08 10.61
C ASP A 170 11.37 7.76 10.87
N ILE A 171 10.53 7.67 11.91
CA ILE A 171 9.65 6.51 12.15
C ILE A 171 8.65 6.34 10.99
N LEU A 172 8.06 7.44 10.52
CA LEU A 172 7.10 7.42 9.42
C LEU A 172 7.75 6.94 8.12
N SER A 173 8.88 7.52 7.74
CA SER A 173 9.55 7.24 6.46
C SER A 173 10.30 5.90 6.42
N LYS A 174 10.88 5.44 7.55
CA LYS A 174 11.71 4.23 7.58
C LYS A 174 10.97 2.97 8.00
N ASP A 175 9.80 3.10 8.64
CA ASP A 175 9.06 1.96 9.17
C ASP A 175 7.59 1.94 8.71
N TYR A 176 6.90 3.07 8.80
CA TYR A 176 5.44 3.11 8.59
C TYR A 176 4.99 3.21 7.12
N ILE A 177 5.71 3.99 6.31
CA ILE A 177 5.44 4.26 4.88
C ILE A 177 5.99 3.13 3.99
N VAL A 178 6.88 2.32 4.55
CA VAL A 178 7.62 1.29 3.84
C VAL A 178 6.78 0.02 3.69
N THR A 179 6.55 -0.39 2.44
CA THR A 179 5.56 -1.42 2.10
C THR A 179 5.93 -2.82 2.59
N HIS A 180 7.22 -3.14 2.69
CA HIS A 180 7.66 -4.50 3.01
C HIS A 180 7.44 -4.89 4.47
N TRP A 181 7.43 -3.93 5.40
CA TRP A 181 7.14 -4.19 6.82
C TRP A 181 5.66 -4.42 7.10
N ARG A 182 4.78 -3.98 6.20
CA ARG A 182 3.32 -4.07 6.34
C ARG A 182 2.66 -5.11 5.43
N ALA A 183 3.48 -5.82 4.64
CA ALA A 183 3.02 -6.84 3.72
C ALA A 183 2.30 -8.00 4.43
N TYR A 184 2.60 -8.26 5.71
CA TYR A 184 1.98 -9.36 6.48
C TYR A 184 0.45 -9.26 6.51
N SER A 185 -0.14 -8.07 6.71
CA SER A 185 -1.60 -7.91 6.77
C SER A 185 -2.26 -8.28 5.44
N PHE A 186 -1.65 -7.90 4.32
CA PHE A 186 -2.11 -8.25 2.98
C PHE A 186 -1.98 -9.75 2.72
N ILE A 187 -0.87 -10.38 3.11
CA ILE A 187 -0.65 -11.82 2.94
C ILE A 187 -1.60 -12.64 3.81
N MET A 188 -1.85 -12.22 5.05
CA MET A 188 -2.88 -12.81 5.91
C MET A 188 -4.26 -12.71 5.26
N GLY A 189 -4.58 -11.57 4.64
CA GLY A 189 -5.77 -11.41 3.81
C GLY A 189 -5.84 -12.41 2.66
N MET A 190 -4.73 -12.68 1.96
CA MET A 190 -4.70 -13.68 0.89
C MET A 190 -4.95 -15.10 1.41
N ILE A 191 -4.37 -15.47 2.55
CA ILE A 191 -4.62 -16.78 3.20
C ILE A 191 -6.11 -16.90 3.55
N LEU A 192 -6.69 -15.88 4.17
CA LEU A 192 -8.12 -15.85 4.50
C LEU A 192 -9.00 -15.94 3.25
N GLY A 193 -8.66 -15.21 2.18
CA GLY A 193 -9.36 -15.26 0.90
C GLY A 193 -9.37 -16.66 0.28
N TYR A 194 -8.28 -17.41 0.40
CA TYR A 194 -8.21 -18.81 -0.01
C TYR A 194 -9.10 -19.73 0.84
N VAL A 195 -9.06 -19.56 2.16
CA VAL A 195 -9.91 -20.33 3.09
C VAL A 195 -11.39 -20.08 2.78
N LEU A 196 -11.80 -18.82 2.60
CA LEU A 196 -13.16 -18.45 2.22
C LEU A 196 -13.58 -19.06 0.88
N PHE A 197 -12.69 -19.06 -0.11
CA PHE A 197 -12.95 -19.71 -1.39
C PHE A 197 -13.15 -21.22 -1.26
N LYS A 198 -12.39 -21.89 -0.38
CA LYS A 198 -12.53 -23.31 -0.08
C LYS A 198 -13.84 -23.62 0.65
N ILE A 199 -14.19 -22.85 1.67
CA ILE A 199 -15.43 -23.04 2.45
C ILE A 199 -16.66 -22.91 1.56
N LYS A 200 -16.69 -21.95 0.63
CA LYS A 200 -17.82 -21.79 -0.29
C LYS A 200 -17.95 -22.91 -1.34
N GLN A 201 -16.93 -23.76 -1.49
CA GLN A 201 -16.91 -24.83 -2.48
C GLN A 201 -17.05 -26.24 -1.91
N GLY A 202 -16.77 -26.42 -0.62
CA GLY A 202 -17.14 -27.62 0.12
C GLY A 202 -18.62 -27.55 0.50
#